data_AF-A0A151RMP9-F1
#
_entry.id   AF-A0A151RMP9-F1
#
_cell.length_a   1.000
_cell.length_b   1.000
_cell.length_c   1.000
_cell.angle_alpha   90.00
_cell.angle_beta   90.00
_cell.angle_gamma   90.00
#
_symmetry.space_group_name_H-M   'P 1'
#
loop_
_entity.id
_entity.type
_entity.pdbx_description
1 polymer ?
#
loop_
_entity_poly.entity_id
_entity_poly.type
_entity_poly.pdbx_seq_one_letter_code
_entity_poly.pdbx_strand_id
1 'polypeptide(L)'
;MHTGVPPGLGVEAQSALTAPVTKEEVRRAVMSMKSYKAPGPDGFQPFFFKQYWPILVKDAFRLGFSEVSLLETQMVLIPKVDHPVSLKEFRPISLCNVAWKVISKVLVARLRPFLQDVIGLFQGSFIPGRGTQDHSIIA
;
A
#
# COMPACT_ATOMS: atom_id res chain seq x y z
N MET A 1 6.85 14.26 26.20
CA MET A 1 6.82 15.27 25.11
C MET A 1 8.18 15.94 25.06
N HIS A 2 9.04 15.59 24.10
CA HIS A 2 10.28 16.35 23.87
C HIS A 2 9.93 17.55 23.00
N THR A 3 9.93 18.73 23.60
CA THR A 3 9.62 20.00 22.95
C THR A 3 10.82 20.47 22.13
N GLY A 4 10.66 20.60 20.81
CA GLY A 4 11.54 21.41 19.96
C GLY A 4 12.15 20.72 18.73
N VAL A 5 12.15 19.38 18.66
CA VAL A 5 12.64 18.67 17.47
C VAL A 5 11.43 18.22 16.64
N PRO A 6 11.31 18.65 15.36
CA PRO A 6 10.26 18.12 14.50
C PRO A 6 10.40 16.60 14.37
N PRO A 7 9.30 15.84 14.36
CA PRO A 7 9.34 14.39 14.22
C PRO A 7 10.13 14.03 12.96
N GLY A 8 11.12 13.15 13.12
CA GLY A 8 12.09 12.84 12.08
C GLY A 8 12.60 11.41 12.24
N LEU A 9 13.00 10.82 11.12
CA LEU A 9 13.55 9.48 11.09
C LEU A 9 14.97 9.48 11.65
N GLY A 10 15.25 8.61 12.61
CA GLY A 10 16.61 8.35 13.09
C GLY A 10 17.51 7.79 11.97
N VAL A 11 18.83 7.85 12.19
CA VAL A 11 19.83 7.37 11.22
C VAL A 11 19.62 5.90 10.84
N GLU A 12 19.26 5.06 11.81
CA GLU A 12 18.92 3.65 11.59
C GLU A 12 17.75 3.50 10.62
N ALA A 13 16.65 4.24 10.85
CA ALA A 13 15.48 4.21 9.99
C ALA A 13 15.79 4.68 8.57
N GLN A 14 16.59 5.75 8.42
CA GLN A 14 17.03 6.24 7.11
C GLN A 14 17.85 5.18 6.38
N SER A 15 18.81 4.55 7.05
CA SER A 15 19.63 3.47 6.50
C SER A 15 18.78 2.26 6.07
N ALA A 16 17.87 1.81 6.94
CA ALA A 16 16.99 0.68 6.67
C ALA A 16 16.03 0.95 5.49
N LEU A 17 15.45 2.16 5.39
CA LEU A 17 14.49 2.52 4.35
C LEU A 17 15.14 2.70 2.97
N THR A 18 16.41 3.13 2.94
CA THR A 18 17.18 3.36 1.70
C THR A 18 17.98 2.14 1.23
N ALA A 19 18.08 1.09 2.06
CA ALA A 19 18.71 -0.17 1.67
C ALA A 19 18.05 -0.78 0.42
N PRO A 20 18.77 -1.54 -0.42
CA PRO A 20 18.19 -2.19 -1.59
C PRO A 20 16.99 -3.10 -1.25
N VAL A 21 15.98 -3.12 -2.11
CA VAL A 21 14.83 -4.05 -1.98
C VAL A 21 15.27 -5.47 -2.26
N THR A 22 14.86 -6.41 -1.40
CA THR A 22 15.18 -7.83 -1.54
C THR A 22 14.04 -8.59 -2.23
N LYS A 23 14.40 -9.70 -2.91
CA LYS A 23 13.42 -10.62 -3.52
C LYS A 23 12.43 -11.17 -2.50
N GLU A 24 12.89 -11.40 -1.28
CA GLU A 24 12.07 -11.96 -0.21
C GLU A 24 11.01 -10.98 0.30
N GLU A 25 11.31 -9.67 0.35
CA GLU A 25 10.31 -8.65 0.67
C GLU A 25 9.19 -8.61 -0.37
N VAL A 26 9.56 -8.64 -1.66
CA VAL A 26 8.60 -8.67 -2.76
C VAL A 26 7.78 -9.96 -2.72
N ARG A 27 8.42 -11.11 -2.50
CA ARG A 27 7.73 -12.41 -2.36
C ARG A 27 6.70 -12.36 -1.23
N ARG A 28 7.08 -11.89 -0.04
CA ARG A 28 6.16 -11.76 1.10
C ARG A 28 4.99 -10.84 0.76
N ALA A 29 5.25 -9.71 0.08
CA ALA A 29 4.20 -8.80 -0.38
C ALA A 29 3.20 -9.52 -1.30
N VAL A 30 3.68 -10.20 -2.36
CA VAL A 30 2.84 -10.97 -3.30
C VAL A 30 2.03 -12.05 -2.58
N MET A 31 2.68 -12.87 -1.77
CA MET A 31 2.05 -14.01 -1.11
C MET A 31 0.97 -13.59 -0.09
N SER A 32 1.14 -12.42 0.54
CA SER A 32 0.17 -11.86 1.49
C SER A 32 -1.09 -11.26 0.85
N MET A 33 -1.17 -11.11 -0.47
CA MET A 33 -2.34 -10.55 -1.14
C MET A 33 -3.48 -11.58 -1.22
N LYS A 34 -4.73 -11.14 -1.22
CA LYS A 34 -5.87 -12.04 -1.51
C LYS A 34 -5.90 -12.34 -3.00
N SER A 35 -5.97 -13.62 -3.38
CA SER A 35 -5.70 -14.09 -4.75
C SER A 35 -6.71 -13.57 -5.79
N TYR A 36 -8.00 -13.51 -5.45
CA TYR A 36 -9.09 -13.17 -6.37
C TYR A 36 -9.63 -11.76 -6.12
N LYS A 37 -8.74 -10.77 -6.11
CA LYS A 37 -9.13 -9.35 -6.08
C LYS A 37 -9.25 -8.80 -7.49
N ALA A 38 -10.10 -7.79 -7.65
CA ALA A 38 -10.28 -7.10 -8.92
C ALA A 38 -8.92 -6.61 -9.49
N PRO A 39 -8.64 -6.89 -10.78
CA PRO A 39 -7.41 -6.46 -11.42
C PRO A 39 -7.43 -4.94 -11.71
N GLY A 40 -6.28 -4.41 -12.12
CA GLY A 40 -6.20 -3.09 -12.72
C GLY A 40 -6.49 -3.13 -14.23
N PRO A 41 -6.17 -2.04 -14.96
CA PRO A 41 -6.26 -1.99 -16.42
C PRO A 41 -5.58 -3.15 -17.16
N ASP A 42 -4.50 -3.72 -16.60
CA ASP A 42 -3.75 -4.83 -17.18
C ASP A 42 -4.46 -6.20 -17.13
N GLY A 43 -5.57 -6.29 -16.39
CA GLY A 43 -6.35 -7.52 -16.23
C GLY A 43 -5.72 -8.59 -15.32
N PHE A 44 -4.51 -8.38 -14.79
CA PHE A 44 -3.83 -9.40 -13.99
C PHE A 44 -4.28 -9.37 -12.52
N GLN A 45 -4.68 -10.53 -12.00
CA GLN A 45 -5.05 -10.71 -10.60
C GLN A 45 -3.85 -11.13 -9.74
N PRO A 46 -3.88 -10.93 -8.41
CA PRO A 46 -2.80 -11.40 -7.52
C PRO A 46 -2.49 -12.90 -7.62
N PHE A 47 -3.47 -13.74 -7.95
CA PHE A 47 -3.26 -15.16 -8.21
C PHE A 47 -2.17 -15.41 -9.27
N PHE A 48 -2.19 -14.67 -10.38
CA PHE A 48 -1.22 -14.80 -11.47
C PHE A 48 0.22 -14.62 -10.95
N PHE A 49 0.46 -13.56 -10.18
CA PHE A 49 1.78 -13.26 -9.63
C PHE A 49 2.25 -14.31 -8.61
N LYS A 50 1.32 -14.90 -7.84
CA LYS A 50 1.66 -15.99 -6.92
C LYS A 50 2.06 -17.26 -7.68
N GLN A 51 1.27 -17.63 -8.68
CA GLN A 51 1.47 -18.85 -9.46
C GLN A 51 2.77 -18.78 -10.28
N TYR A 52 3.03 -17.65 -10.92
CA TYR A 52 4.17 -17.48 -11.84
C TYR A 52 5.36 -16.73 -11.21
N TRP A 53 5.41 -16.63 -9.88
CA TRP A 53 6.48 -15.94 -9.15
C TRP A 53 7.91 -16.34 -9.59
N PRO A 54 8.25 -17.64 -9.75
CA PRO A 54 9.62 -18.03 -10.12
C PRO A 54 10.06 -17.49 -11.48
N ILE A 55 9.12 -17.28 -12.39
CA ILE A 55 9.37 -16.77 -13.75
C ILE A 55 9.51 -15.24 -13.69
N LEU A 56 8.55 -14.56 -13.06
CA LEU A 56 8.47 -13.11 -13.03
C LEU A 56 9.62 -12.45 -12.25
N VAL A 57 10.10 -13.08 -11.17
CA VAL A 57 11.10 -12.49 -10.27
C VAL A 57 12.45 -12.23 -10.95
N LYS A 58 12.84 -13.07 -11.92
CA LYS A 58 14.12 -12.95 -12.61
C LYS A 58 14.17 -11.71 -13.48
N ASP A 59 13.08 -11.44 -14.19
CA ASP A 59 13.01 -10.33 -15.14
C ASP A 59 12.69 -9.01 -14.42
N ALA A 60 11.78 -9.03 -13.44
CA ALA A 60 11.39 -7.83 -12.69
C ALA A 60 12.58 -7.20 -11.92
N PHE A 61 13.44 -8.00 -11.29
CA PHE A 61 14.62 -7.48 -10.59
C PHE A 61 15.76 -7.07 -11.51
N ARG A 62 15.79 -7.58 -12.75
CA ARG A 62 16.83 -7.25 -13.74
C ARG A 62 16.49 -5.96 -14.49
N LEU A 63 15.23 -5.82 -14.89
CA LEU A 63 14.76 -4.69 -15.71
C LEU A 63 14.33 -3.49 -14.85
N GLY A 64 13.97 -3.73 -13.59
CA GLY A 64 13.29 -2.73 -12.77
C GLY A 64 11.87 -2.48 -13.27
N PHE A 65 11.21 -1.48 -12.68
CA PHE A 65 9.90 -1.03 -13.11
C PHE A 65 10.04 0.38 -13.71
N SER A 66 10.08 0.48 -15.03
CA SER A 66 10.23 1.76 -15.77
C SER A 66 9.01 2.11 -16.63
N GLU A 67 8.06 1.19 -16.77
CA GLU A 67 6.89 1.37 -17.62
C GLU A 67 5.82 2.22 -16.92
N VAL A 68 5.47 3.35 -17.51
CA VAL A 68 4.43 4.27 -17.00
C VAL A 68 3.07 3.58 -16.94
N SER A 69 2.81 2.63 -17.84
CA SER A 69 1.59 1.82 -17.87
C SER A 69 1.33 1.05 -16.57
N LEU A 70 2.38 0.76 -15.79
CA LEU A 70 2.25 0.14 -14.47
C LEU A 70 1.40 0.99 -13.50
N LEU A 71 1.46 2.32 -13.64
CA LEU A 71 0.77 3.28 -12.79
C LEU A 71 -0.67 3.55 -13.24
N GLU A 72 -1.07 3.00 -14.39
CA GLU A 72 -2.45 3.11 -14.86
C GLU A 72 -3.43 2.58 -13.83
N THR A 73 -4.52 3.33 -13.68
CA THR A 73 -5.52 3.08 -12.65
C THR A 73 -6.89 3.29 -13.25
N GLN A 74 -7.72 2.25 -13.17
CA GLN A 74 -9.12 2.34 -13.59
C GLN A 74 -9.96 2.87 -12.43
N MET A 75 -10.71 3.94 -12.65
CA MET A 75 -11.71 4.40 -11.68
C MET A 75 -13.04 3.70 -11.94
N VAL A 76 -13.61 3.10 -10.89
CA VAL A 76 -14.93 2.46 -10.89
C VAL A 76 -15.82 3.14 -9.87
N LEU A 77 -17.06 3.44 -10.22
CA LEU A 77 -18.03 4.07 -9.33
C LEU A 77 -18.96 3.00 -8.73
N ILE A 78 -18.94 2.85 -7.41
CA ILE A 78 -19.85 1.94 -6.70
C ILE A 78 -20.99 2.78 -6.09
N PRO A 79 -22.28 2.49 -6.39
CA PRO A 79 -23.41 3.17 -5.77
C PRO A 79 -23.39 3.02 -4.23
N LYS A 80 -23.70 4.08 -3.51
CA LYS A 80 -23.92 4.07 -2.04
C LYS A 80 -25.39 3.84 -1.68
N VAL A 81 -26.30 4.14 -2.61
CA VAL A 81 -27.76 4.08 -2.46
C VAL A 81 -28.36 3.42 -3.69
N ASP A 82 -29.60 2.95 -3.57
CA ASP A 82 -30.38 2.46 -4.71
C ASP A 82 -30.77 3.63 -5.62
N HIS A 83 -30.68 3.43 -6.94
CA HIS A 83 -31.01 4.44 -7.97
C HIS A 83 -30.34 5.81 -7.77
N PRO A 84 -28.99 5.88 -7.79
CA PRO A 84 -28.27 7.13 -7.62
C PRO A 84 -28.58 8.12 -8.75
N VAL A 85 -28.86 9.37 -8.39
CA VAL A 85 -29.20 10.46 -9.31
C VAL A 85 -28.09 11.52 -9.39
N SER A 86 -27.07 11.42 -8.54
CA SER A 86 -25.94 12.36 -8.47
C SER A 86 -24.60 11.66 -8.24
N LEU A 87 -23.50 12.28 -8.67
CA LEU A 87 -22.14 11.73 -8.49
C LEU A 87 -21.73 11.60 -7.00
N LYS A 88 -22.32 12.40 -6.09
CA LYS A 88 -22.04 12.33 -4.65
C LYS A 88 -22.49 11.01 -4.02
N GLU A 89 -23.47 10.36 -4.64
CA GLU A 89 -24.04 9.08 -4.24
C GLU A 89 -23.21 7.88 -4.68
N PHE A 90 -22.10 8.11 -5.39
CA PHE A 90 -21.14 7.06 -5.72
C PHE A 90 -19.90 7.14 -4.82
N ARG A 91 -19.30 5.97 -4.58
CA ARG A 91 -17.97 5.83 -4.00
C ARG A 91 -17.02 5.51 -5.15
N PRO A 92 -16.05 6.40 -5.49
CA PRO A 92 -15.01 6.05 -6.44
C PRO A 92 -14.07 5.01 -5.81
N ILE A 93 -13.71 4.00 -6.59
CA ILE A 93 -12.69 3.01 -6.26
C ILE A 93 -11.65 3.01 -7.37
N SER A 94 -10.39 3.18 -6.98
CA SER A 94 -9.23 3.10 -7.86
C SER A 94 -8.71 1.67 -7.94
N LEU A 95 -8.80 1.06 -9.11
CA LEU A 95 -8.24 -0.24 -9.42
C LEU A 95 -6.88 -0.07 -10.09
N CYS A 96 -5.81 -0.11 -9.31
CA CYS A 96 -4.45 -0.08 -9.84
C CYS A 96 -3.96 -1.48 -10.25
N ASN A 97 -2.99 -1.54 -11.15
CA ASN A 97 -2.30 -2.79 -11.51
C ASN A 97 -1.68 -3.47 -10.28
N VAL A 98 -1.70 -4.80 -10.27
CA VAL A 98 -1.25 -5.58 -9.10
C VAL A 98 0.23 -5.41 -8.84
N ALA A 99 1.06 -5.32 -9.89
CA ALA A 99 2.48 -5.08 -9.74
C ALA A 99 2.76 -3.73 -9.03
N TRP A 100 1.99 -2.67 -9.31
CA TRP A 100 2.09 -1.41 -8.56
C TRP A 100 1.69 -1.59 -7.08
N LYS A 101 0.61 -2.33 -6.82
CA LYS A 101 0.16 -2.65 -5.46
C LYS A 101 1.23 -3.43 -4.68
N VAL A 102 1.99 -4.31 -5.34
CA VAL A 102 3.12 -5.03 -4.72
C VAL A 102 4.23 -4.07 -4.30
N ILE A 103 4.63 -3.14 -5.18
CA ILE A 103 5.64 -2.11 -4.86
C ILE A 103 5.20 -1.27 -3.67
N SER A 104 3.99 -0.71 -3.72
CA SER A 104 3.42 0.08 -2.63
C SER A 104 3.38 -0.72 -1.32
N LYS A 105 3.03 -2.01 -1.38
CA LYS A 105 3.00 -2.88 -0.20
C LYS A 105 4.38 -3.12 0.41
N VAL A 106 5.43 -3.27 -0.39
CA VAL A 106 6.81 -3.37 0.09
C VAL A 106 7.23 -2.07 0.79
N LEU A 107 6.94 -0.91 0.18
CA LEU A 107 7.25 0.39 0.78
C LEU A 107 6.54 0.57 2.13
N VAL A 108 5.25 0.26 2.19
CA VAL A 108 4.49 0.31 3.45
C VAL A 108 5.06 -0.65 4.50
N ALA A 109 5.43 -1.87 4.11
CA ALA A 109 6.02 -2.85 5.04
C ALA A 109 7.34 -2.35 5.64
N ARG A 110 8.15 -1.62 4.86
CA ARG A 110 9.40 -1.00 5.32
C ARG A 110 9.17 0.22 6.21
N LEU A 111 8.17 1.04 5.90
CA LEU A 111 7.86 2.26 6.66
C LEU A 111 7.19 1.95 8.00
N ARG A 112 6.38 0.89 8.06
CA ARG A 112 5.52 0.55 9.19
C ARG A 112 6.22 0.52 10.56
N PRO A 113 7.43 -0.06 10.73
CA PRO A 113 8.13 -0.07 12.01
C PRO A 113 8.47 1.32 12.56
N PHE A 114 8.63 2.31 11.68
CA PHE A 114 9.07 3.66 12.03
C PHE A 114 7.92 4.68 12.13
N LEU A 115 6.68 4.26 11.83
CA LEU A 115 5.53 5.18 11.82
C LEU A 115 5.27 5.81 13.19
N GLN A 116 5.55 5.10 14.30
CA GLN A 116 5.30 5.63 15.65
C GLN A 116 6.23 6.80 16.00
N ASP A 117 7.43 6.85 15.40
CA ASP A 117 8.42 7.91 15.65
C ASP A 117 8.10 9.19 14.89
N VAL A 118 7.35 9.08 13.78
CA VAL A 118 7.04 10.21 12.89
C VAL A 118 5.58 10.66 12.94
N ILE A 119 4.67 9.82 13.46
CA ILE A 119 3.23 10.11 13.54
C ILE A 119 2.81 10.45 14.96
N GLY A 120 2.28 11.67 15.12
CA GLY A 120 1.79 12.19 16.39
C GLY A 120 0.69 11.35 17.04
N LEU A 121 0.51 11.50 18.35
CA LEU A 121 -0.37 10.67 19.18
C LEU A 121 -1.86 10.76 18.79
N PHE A 122 -2.29 11.89 18.24
CA PHE A 122 -3.69 12.14 17.86
C PHE A 122 -4.09 11.54 16.50
N GLN A 123 -3.15 10.95 15.76
CA GLN A 123 -3.48 10.21 14.55
C GLN A 123 -3.71 8.72 14.88
N GLY A 124 -4.98 8.32 14.84
CA GLY A 124 -5.40 6.96 15.20
C GLY A 124 -5.62 5.98 14.08
N SER A 125 -6.04 6.46 12.91
CA SER A 125 -6.40 5.57 11.81
C SER A 125 -5.16 5.04 11.10
N PHE A 126 -5.22 3.77 10.67
CA PHE A 126 -4.20 3.11 9.85
C PHE A 126 -2.82 2.93 10.51
N ILE A 127 -2.71 3.13 11.83
CA ILE A 127 -1.50 2.85 12.60
C ILE A 127 -1.67 1.55 13.38
N PRO A 128 -0.71 0.61 13.30
CA PRO A 128 -0.79 -0.63 14.07
C PRO A 128 -0.87 -0.33 15.58
N GLY A 129 -1.82 -0.95 16.27
CA GLY A 129 -2.02 -0.74 17.70
C GLY A 129 -2.71 0.57 18.07
N ARG A 130 -3.25 1.32 17.09
CA ARG A 130 -4.18 2.44 17.33
C ARG A 130 -5.51 2.15 16.63
N GLY A 131 -6.60 2.28 17.36
CA GLY A 131 -7.96 2.04 16.88
C GLY A 131 -8.87 3.23 17.10
N THR A 132 -10.05 3.22 16.49
CA THR A 132 -11.06 4.29 16.66
C THR A 132 -11.48 4.46 18.13
N GLN A 133 -11.44 3.38 18.91
CA GLN A 133 -11.74 3.41 20.34
C GLN A 133 -10.73 4.25 21.13
N ASP A 134 -9.45 4.27 20.72
CA ASP A 134 -8.38 5.01 21.41
C ASP A 134 -8.48 6.53 21.20
N HIS A 135 -9.29 6.98 20.23
CA HIS A 135 -9.49 8.40 19.88
C HIS A 135 -10.92 8.88 20.09
N SER A 136 -11.74 8.12 20.80
CA SER A 136 -13.06 8.56 21.23
C SER A 136 -12.91 9.45 22.47
N ILE A 137 -12.99 10.77 22.30
CA ILE A 137 -13.10 11.69 23.43
C ILE A 137 -14.53 11.58 23.94
N ILE A 138 -14.70 11.00 25.14
CA ILE A 138 -15.97 11.08 25.86
C ILE A 138 -16.05 12.51 26.38
N ALA A 139 -17.01 13.28 25.87
CA ALA A 139 -17.39 14.60 26.35
C ALA A 139 -18.82 14.53 26.91
#